data_AF-A0A7C2Y6Z9-F1
#
_entry.id   AF-A0A7C2Y6Z9-F1
#
_cell.length_a   1.000
_cell.length_b   1.000
_cell.length_c   1.000
_cell.angle_alpha   90.00
_cell.angle_beta   90.00
_cell.angle_gamma   90.00
#
_symmetry.space_group_name_H-M   'P 1'
#
loop_
_entity.id
_entity.type
_entity.pdbx_description
1 polymer ?
#
loop_
_entity_poly.entity_id
_entity_poly.type
_entity_poly.pdbx_seq_one_letter_code
_entity_poly.pdbx_strand_id
1 'polypeptide(L)' 'MMIEKICINNYKSIQSLQDFELKPVNVLIGANNSGKSNFLDVFAFLRDTLMDDHS' A
#
# COMPACT_ATOMS: atom_id res chain seq x y z
N MET A 1 -5.60 13.00 6.89
CA MET A 1 -5.26 13.08 5.45
C MET A 1 -5.86 11.86 4.75
N MET A 2 -6.41 12.01 3.55
CA MET A 2 -6.94 10.89 2.75
C MET A 2 -5.94 10.58 1.62
N ILE A 3 -5.68 9.29 1.36
CA ILE A 3 -4.82 8.86 0.25
C ILE A 3 -5.72 8.57 -0.94
N GLU A 4 -5.56 9.34 -2.02
CA GLU A 4 -6.39 9.20 -3.23
C GLU A 4 -5.78 8.24 -4.25
N LYS A 5 -4.45 8.18 -4.32
CA LYS A 5 -3.72 7.44 -5.35
C LYS A 5 -2.36 6.98 -4.83
N ILE A 6 -1.93 5.77 -5.21
CA ILE A 6 -0.62 5.23 -4.85
C ILE A 6 0.10 4.62 -6.05
N CYS A 7 1.43 4.74 -6.04
CA CYS A 7 2.33 4.02 -6.93
C CYS A 7 3.32 3.21 -6.07
N ILE A 8 3.48 1.92 -6.38
CA ILE A 8 4.38 1.02 -5.65
C ILE A 8 5.37 0.46 -6.68
N ASN A 9 6.67 0.59 -6.41
CA ASN A 9 7.71 0.00 -7.24
C ASN A 9 8.69 -0.77 -6.36
N ASN A 10 9.01 -2.02 -6.75
CA ASN A 10 9.98 -2.88 -6.09
C ASN A 10 9.77 -3.03 -4.55
N TYR A 11 8.53 -3.20 -4.11
CA TYR A 11 8.20 -3.38 -2.70
C TYR A 11 7.81 -4.83 -2.39
N LYS A 12 8.67 -5.55 -1.67
CA LYS A 12 8.48 -6.98 -1.36
C LYS A 12 8.15 -7.77 -2.64
N SER A 13 6.99 -8.43 -2.70
CA SER A 13 6.55 -9.19 -3.89
C SER A 13 5.83 -8.34 -4.95
N ILE A 14 5.69 -7.03 -4.76
CA ILE A 14 5.02 -6.12 -5.70
C ILE A 14 6.11 -5.47 -6.55
N GLN A 15 6.23 -5.93 -7.80
CA GLN A 15 7.21 -5.38 -8.75
C GLN A 15 6.83 -3.96 -9.18
N SER A 16 5.58 -3.77 -9.62
CA SER A 16 5.07 -2.48 -10.09
C SER A 16 3.55 -2.43 -9.92
N LEU A 17 3.07 -1.36 -9.32
CA LEU A 17 1.68 -0.94 -9.31
C LEU A 17 1.67 0.56 -9.61
N GLN A 18 1.15 0.94 -10.77
CA GLN A 18 1.13 2.33 -11.20
C GLN A 18 -0.29 2.87 -11.14
N ASP A 19 -0.37 4.11 -10.68
CA ASP A 19 -1.58 4.92 -10.74
C ASP A 19 -2.82 4.28 -10.09
N PHE A 20 -2.63 3.53 -9.00
CA PHE A 20 -3.74 2.85 -8.35
C PHE A 20 -4.59 3.84 -7.54
N GLU A 21 -5.81 4.07 -8.00
CA GLU A 21 -6.79 4.91 -7.33
C GLU A 21 -7.44 4.19 -6.15
N LEU A 22 -7.43 4.84 -4.99
CA LEU A 22 -8.09 4.35 -3.79
C LEU A 22 -9.49 4.95 -3.68
N LYS A 23 -10.47 4.07 -3.50
CA LYS A 23 -11.85 4.46 -3.23
C LYS A 23 -12.11 4.49 -1.72
N PRO A 24 -13.23 5.08 -1.27
CA PRO A 24 -13.63 5.02 0.14
C PRO A 24 -13.72 3.59 0.70
N VAL A 25 -14.03 2.61 -0.16
CA VAL A 25 -14.01 1.18 0.16
C VAL A 25 -13.27 0.44 -0.95
N ASN A 26 -12.26 -0.35 -0.59
CA ASN A 26 -11.49 -1.19 -1.51
C ASN A 26 -11.56 -2.63 -1.04
N VAL A 27 -11.88 -3.57 -1.94
CA VAL A 27 -11.90 -5.01 -1.66
C VAL A 27 -10.73 -5.65 -2.38
N LEU A 28 -9.82 -6.26 -1.62
CA LEU A 28 -8.62 -6.89 -2.15
C LEU A 28 -8.82 -8.40 -2.32
N ILE A 29 -8.90 -8.86 -3.56
CA ILE A 29 -9.21 -10.24 -3.93
C ILE A 29 -8.00 -10.89 -4.59
N GLY A 30 -7.82 -12.20 -4.38
CA GLY A 30 -6.77 -12.98 -5.03
C GLY A 30 -6.44 -14.25 -4.26
N ALA A 31 -5.75 -15.19 -4.90
CA ALA A 31 -5.28 -16.42 -4.26
C ALA A 31 -4.38 -16.16 -3.05
N ASN A 32 -4.23 -17.14 -2.17
CA ASN A 32 -3.22 -17.07 -1.11
C ASN A 32 -1.83 -16.80 -1.74
N ASN A 33 -1.02 -16.01 -1.04
CA ASN A 33 0.31 -15.61 -1.50
C ASN A 33 0.37 -14.69 -2.73
N SER A 34 -0.77 -14.16 -3.23
CA SER A 34 -0.81 -13.23 -4.37
C SER A 34 -0.29 -11.80 -4.07
N GLY A 35 0.33 -11.57 -2.90
CA GLY A 35 0.84 -10.24 -2.51
C GLY A 35 -0.16 -9.32 -1.81
N LYS A 36 -1.34 -9.81 -1.42
CA LYS A 36 -2.36 -8.98 -0.73
C LYS A 36 -1.87 -8.37 0.58
N SER A 37 -1.22 -9.17 1.43
CA SER A 37 -0.63 -8.66 2.68
C SER A 37 0.49 -7.67 2.40
N ASN A 38 1.34 -7.93 1.39
CA ASN A 38 2.38 -6.99 0.98
C ASN A 38 1.81 -5.65 0.51
N PHE A 39 0.63 -5.63 -0.12
CA PHE A 39 -0.06 -4.39 -0.49
C PHE A 39 -0.54 -3.63 0.75
N LEU A 40 -1.12 -4.32 1.73
CA LEU A 40 -1.53 -3.70 3.00
C LEU A 40 -0.34 -3.16 3.79
N ASP A 41 0.79 -3.86 3.78
CA ASP A 41 2.03 -3.46 4.45
C ASP A 41 2.57 -2.11 3.95
N VAL A 42 2.26 -1.70 2.72
CA VAL A 42 2.66 -0.38 2.19
C VAL A 42 2.06 0.74 3.04
N PHE A 43 0.80 0.60 3.46
CA PHE A 43 0.14 1.62 4.28
C PHE A 43 0.69 1.67 5.70
N ALA A 44 1.07 0.51 6.27
CA ALA A 44 1.76 0.47 7.55
C ALA A 44 3.13 1.16 7.47
N PHE A 45 3.92 0.87 6.44
CA PHE A 45 5.19 1.55 6.18
C PHE A 45 5.03 3.06 6.04
N LEU A 46 4.08 3.51 5.20
CA LEU A 46 3.80 4.94 5.03
C LEU A 46 3.42 5.60 6.35
N ARG A 47 2.54 4.97 7.12
CA ARG A 47 2.15 5.46 8.45
C ARG A 47 3.37 5.64 9.34
N ASP A 48 4.21 4.62 9.47
CA ASP A 48 5.36 4.66 10.37
C ASP A 48 6.35 5.76 9.92
N THR A 49 6.61 5.89 8.61
CA THR A 49 7.49 6.96 8.07
C THR A 49 6.95 8.38 8.21
N LEU A 50 5.62 8.55 8.20
CA LEU A 50 4.97 9.86 8.28
C LEU A 50 4.57 10.23 9.72
N MET A 51 4.53 9.26 10.62
CA MET A 51 4.17 9.44 12.03
C MET A 51 5.38 9.40 12.97
N ASP A 52 6.54 8.92 12.51
CA ASP A 52 7.82 9.11 13.22
C ASP A 52 8.29 10.57 13.10
N ASP A 53 7.55 11.47 13.76
CA ASP A 53 8.12 12.72 14.24
C ASP A 53 9.15 12.35 15.32
N HIS A 54 10.44 12.38 14.97
CA HIS A 54 11.51 12.33 15.95
C HIS A 54 11.32 13.48 16.95
N SER A 55 10.75 13.15 18.11
CA SER A 55 10.82 13.94 19.35
C SER A 55 11.99 13.44 20.18
#